data_AF-A0A183BPU0-F1
#
_entry.id   AF-A0A183BPU0-F1
#
_cell.length_a   1.000
_cell.length_b   1.000
_cell.length_c   1.000
_cell.angle_alpha   90.00
_cell.angle_beta   90.00
_cell.angle_gamma   90.00
#
_symmetry.space_group_name_H-M   'P 1'
#
loop_
_entity.id
_entity.type
_entity.pdbx_description
1 polymer ?
#
loop_
_entity_poly.entity_id
_entity_poly.type
_entity_poly.pdbx_seq_one_letter_code
_entity_poly.pdbx_strand_id
1 'polypeptide(L)'
;MTVLGVLNLVLNTMVAVVLLQLGFDHIEWDHVPWSPLIGSALLGLVFNFLLNFGIALLDPLVVSIGMLFGMPLSACIDFLFRALPISVFFLVGSLLITISFVLIAFPIELGIRKMFCSATANNKTSAAESIEEESSSEKECEETPFHH
;
A
#
# COMPACT_ATOMS: atom_id res chain seq x y z
N MET A 1 -3.97 12.66 -13.24
CA MET A 1 -4.69 11.45 -13.67
C MET A 1 -5.51 11.65 -14.95
N THR A 2 -6.10 12.83 -15.18
CA THR A 2 -7.00 13.10 -16.32
C THR A 2 -6.34 13.00 -17.70
N VAL A 3 -5.12 13.52 -17.88
CA VAL A 3 -4.41 13.48 -19.18
C VAL A 3 -4.08 12.06 -19.61
N LEU A 4 -3.59 11.22 -18.68
CA LEU A 4 -3.31 9.81 -18.93
C LEU A 4 -4.61 9.02 -19.22
N GLY A 5 -5.70 9.34 -18.51
CA GLY A 5 -7.01 8.72 -18.76
C GLY A 5 -7.56 9.07 -20.15
N VAL A 6 -7.48 10.34 -20.56
CA VAL A 6 -7.89 10.79 -21.90
C VAL A 6 -7.02 10.16 -22.98
N LEU A 7 -5.70 10.11 -22.79
CA LEU A 7 -4.79 9.48 -23.74
C LEU A 7 -5.09 7.98 -23.88
N ASN A 8 -5.30 7.27 -22.77
CA ASN A 8 -5.66 5.86 -22.80
C ASN A 8 -7.00 5.64 -23.51
N LEU A 9 -8.01 6.46 -23.23
CA LEU A 9 -9.31 6.41 -23.93
C LEU A 9 -9.13 6.60 -25.44
N VAL A 10 -8.43 7.67 -25.86
CA VAL A 10 -8.23 7.97 -27.28
C VAL A 10 -7.49 6.84 -27.99
N LEU A 11 -6.42 6.32 -27.39
CA LEU A 11 -5.63 5.24 -27.98
C LEU A 11 -6.41 3.92 -28.05
N ASN A 12 -7.08 3.51 -26.96
CA ASN A 12 -7.88 2.29 -26.95
C ASN A 12 -9.06 2.38 -27.93
N THR A 13 -9.79 3.50 -27.92
CA THR A 13 -10.94 3.69 -28.81
C THR A 13 -10.48 3.78 -30.27
N MET A 14 -9.36 4.43 -30.59
CA MET A 14 -8.78 4.43 -31.94
C MET A 14 -8.48 3.01 -32.41
N VAL A 15 -7.77 2.21 -31.61
CA VAL A 15 -7.42 0.83 -31.96
C VAL A 15 -8.67 -0.02 -32.16
N ALA A 16 -9.66 0.11 -31.26
CA ALA A 16 -10.94 -0.61 -31.36
C ALA A 16 -11.72 -0.26 -32.64
N VAL A 17 -11.79 1.03 -33.01
CA VAL A 17 -12.47 1.48 -34.24
C VAL A 17 -11.75 0.97 -35.49
N VAL A 18 -10.42 0.95 -35.49
CA VAL A 18 -9.62 0.40 -36.61
C VAL A 18 -9.87 -1.09 -36.78
N LEU A 19 -9.92 -1.86 -35.69
CA LEU A 19 -10.23 -3.30 -35.71
C LEU A 19 -11.65 -3.59 -36.23
N LEU A 20 -12.62 -2.76 -35.86
CA LEU A 20 -14.00 -2.85 -36.36
C LEU A 20 -14.09 -2.57 -37.86
N GLN A 21 -13.39 -1.55 -38.34
CA GLN A 21 -13.33 -1.21 -39.78
C GLN A 21 -12.66 -2.31 -40.61
N LEU A 22 -11.66 -2.98 -40.04
CA LEU A 22 -10.97 -4.11 -40.68
C LEU A 22 -11.80 -5.41 -40.66
N GLY A 23 -12.94 -5.44 -39.96
CA GLY A 23 -13.83 -6.59 -39.90
C GLY A 23 -13.26 -7.78 -39.10
N PHE A 24 -12.20 -7.58 -38.32
CA PHE A 24 -11.63 -8.63 -37.46
C PHE A 24 -12.48 -8.89 -36.22
N ASP A 25 -13.33 -7.93 -35.84
CA ASP A 25 -14.19 -8.03 -34.65
C ASP A 25 -15.64 -7.69 -35.04
N HIS A 26 -16.56 -8.63 -34.87
CA HIS A 26 -18.01 -8.42 -35.04
C HIS A 26 -18.64 -8.34 -33.66
N ILE A 27 -18.92 -7.12 -33.21
CA ILE A 27 -19.54 -6.88 -31.90
C ILE A 27 -21.05 -7.04 -32.03
N GLU A 28 -21.58 -8.16 -31.53
CA GLU A 28 -23.01 -8.33 -31.31
C GLU A 28 -23.41 -7.58 -30.04
N TRP A 29 -24.03 -6.41 -30.20
CA TRP A 29 -24.40 -5.49 -29.10
C TRP A 29 -25.28 -6.13 -28.01
N ASP A 30 -26.00 -7.20 -28.32
CA ASP A 30 -26.88 -7.93 -27.39
C ASP A 30 -26.12 -8.93 -26.51
N HIS A 31 -24.95 -9.41 -26.97
CA HIS A 31 -24.11 -10.34 -26.21
C HIS A 31 -23.12 -9.64 -25.27
N VAL A 32 -23.01 -8.31 -25.38
CA VAL A 32 -22.12 -7.52 -24.53
C VAL A 32 -22.70 -7.43 -23.12
N PRO A 33 -21.98 -7.89 -22.08
CA PRO A 33 -22.47 -7.81 -20.71
C PRO A 33 -22.30 -6.38 -20.16
N TRP A 34 -23.26 -5.51 -20.48
CA TRP A 34 -23.26 -4.08 -20.09
C TRP A 34 -23.22 -3.84 -18.58
N SER A 35 -23.91 -4.69 -17.82
CA SER A 35 -24.03 -4.57 -16.37
C SER A 35 -22.67 -4.62 -15.65
N PRO A 36 -21.83 -5.67 -15.80
CA PRO A 36 -20.50 -5.68 -15.22
C PRO A 36 -19.57 -4.62 -15.82
N LEU A 37 -19.80 -4.19 -17.05
CA LEU A 37 -19.04 -3.10 -17.68
C LEU A 37 -19.24 -1.78 -16.93
N ILE A 38 -20.50 -1.42 -16.68
CA ILE A 38 -20.86 -0.23 -15.90
C ILE A 38 -20.37 -0.38 -14.45
N GLY A 39 -20.52 -1.57 -13.86
CA GLY A 39 -20.05 -1.86 -12.52
C GLY A 39 -18.55 -1.63 -12.34
N SER A 40 -17.73 -2.14 -13.26
CA SER A 40 -16.27 -1.94 -13.24
C SER A 40 -15.87 -0.48 -13.47
N ALA A 41 -16.56 0.24 -14.35
CA ALA A 41 -16.33 1.67 -14.57
C ALA A 41 -16.62 2.51 -13.31
N LEU A 42 -17.73 2.22 -12.62
CA LEU A 42 -18.08 2.90 -11.36
C LEU A 42 -17.09 2.59 -10.23
N LEU A 43 -16.69 1.32 -10.07
CA LEU A 43 -15.66 0.94 -9.10
C LEU A 43 -14.33 1.66 -9.38
N GLY A 44 -13.93 1.75 -10.66
CA GLY A 44 -12.74 2.49 -11.07
C GLY A 44 -12.81 3.99 -10.75
N LEU A 45 -13.99 4.60 -10.90
CA LEU A 45 -14.23 6.00 -10.53
C LEU A 45 -14.08 6.20 -9.01
N VAL A 46 -14.72 5.34 -8.21
CA VAL A 46 -14.63 5.35 -6.75
C VAL A 46 -13.17 5.17 -6.31
N PHE A 47 -12.46 4.21 -6.91
CA PHE A 47 -11.04 4.00 -6.63
C PHE A 47 -10.18 5.23 -6.95
N ASN A 48 -10.39 5.88 -8.10
CA ASN A 48 -9.69 7.11 -8.43
C ASN A 48 -9.98 8.22 -7.41
N PHE A 49 -11.22 8.35 -6.95
CA PHE A 49 -11.58 9.31 -5.91
C PHE A 49 -10.87 8.98 -4.59
N LEU A 50 -10.90 7.72 -4.15
CA LEU A 50 -10.21 7.25 -2.95
C LEU A 50 -8.70 7.47 -3.02
N LEU A 51 -8.06 7.29 -4.19
CA LEU A 51 -6.65 7.59 -4.37
C LEU A 51 -6.35 9.08 -4.23
N ASN A 52 -7.13 9.95 -4.89
CA ASN A 52 -6.93 11.40 -4.78
C ASN A 52 -7.16 11.89 -3.34
N PHE A 53 -8.18 11.35 -2.66
CA PHE A 53 -8.46 11.64 -1.25
C PHE A 53 -7.39 11.07 -0.31
N GLY A 54 -6.91 9.87 -0.61
CA GLY A 54 -5.87 9.18 0.14
C GLY A 54 -4.56 9.95 0.13
N ILE A 55 -4.14 10.49 -1.01
CA ILE A 55 -2.94 11.33 -1.12
C ILE A 55 -3.14 12.69 -0.43
N ALA A 56 -4.36 13.21 -0.43
CA ALA A 56 -4.68 14.51 0.17
C ALA A 56 -4.82 14.48 1.69
N LEU A 57 -5.24 13.35 2.28
CA LEU A 57 -5.52 13.23 3.72
C LEU A 57 -4.60 12.27 4.48
N LEU A 58 -3.99 11.32 3.79
CA LEU A 58 -3.08 10.33 4.38
C LEU A 58 -1.70 10.45 3.75
N ASP A 59 -0.69 9.93 4.44
CA ASP A 59 0.63 9.80 3.84
C ASP A 59 0.57 8.86 2.61
N PRO A 60 1.34 9.16 1.54
CA PRO A 60 1.39 8.33 0.34
C PRO A 60 1.78 6.87 0.64
N LEU A 61 2.44 6.63 1.77
CA LEU A 61 2.77 5.32 2.29
C LEU A 61 1.50 4.49 2.59
N VAL A 62 0.47 5.09 3.20
CA VAL A 62 -0.81 4.41 3.51
C VAL A 62 -1.55 3.99 2.25
N VAL A 63 -1.56 4.85 1.24
CA VAL A 63 -2.17 4.56 -0.06
C VAL A 63 -1.47 3.39 -0.77
N SER A 64 -0.13 3.33 -0.69
CA SER A 64 0.66 2.23 -1.24
C SER A 64 0.31 0.88 -0.61
N ILE A 65 0.07 0.86 0.70
CA ILE A 65 -0.30 -0.35 1.44
C ILE A 65 -1.68 -0.84 0.99
N GLY A 66 -2.66 0.06 0.90
CA GLY A 66 -4.01 -0.29 0.45
C GLY A 66 -4.02 -0.94 -0.94
N MET A 67 -3.19 -0.46 -1.87
CA MET A 67 -3.03 -1.08 -3.18
C MET A 67 -2.38 -2.46 -3.12
N LEU A 68 -1.44 -2.67 -2.19
CA LEU A 68 -0.76 -3.94 -2.00
C LEU A 68 -1.67 -5.03 -1.42
N PHE A 69 -2.63 -4.62 -0.59
CA PHE A 69 -3.75 -5.46 -0.15
C PHE A 69 -4.72 -5.83 -1.29
N GLY A 70 -4.62 -5.22 -2.46
CA GLY A 70 -5.46 -5.55 -3.62
C GLY A 70 -5.29 -7.01 -4.07
N MET A 71 -4.05 -7.54 -4.06
CA MET A 71 -3.77 -8.94 -4.40
C MET A 71 -4.45 -9.97 -3.46
N PRO A 72 -4.23 -9.93 -2.13
CA PRO A 72 -4.87 -10.88 -1.20
C PRO A 72 -6.39 -10.71 -1.14
N LEU A 73 -6.89 -9.47 -1.25
CA LEU A 73 -8.34 -9.23 -1.27
C LEU A 73 -8.98 -9.85 -2.51
N SER A 74 -8.32 -9.73 -3.67
CA SER A 74 -8.78 -10.38 -4.91
C SER A 74 -8.80 -11.90 -4.78
N ALA A 75 -7.73 -12.49 -4.21
CA ALA A 75 -7.68 -13.93 -3.94
C ALA A 75 -8.76 -14.40 -2.96
N CYS A 76 -9.10 -13.59 -1.96
CA CYS A 76 -10.19 -13.86 -1.02
C CYS A 76 -11.57 -13.83 -1.71
N ILE A 77 -11.80 -12.85 -2.58
CA ILE A 77 -13.02 -12.76 -3.40
C ILE A 77 -13.13 -13.97 -4.34
N ASP A 78 -12.03 -14.37 -4.99
CA ASP A 78 -12.00 -15.55 -5.85
C ASP A 78 -12.30 -16.84 -5.08
N PHE A 79 -11.76 -16.99 -3.86
CA PHE A 79 -12.10 -18.11 -2.97
C PHE A 79 -13.60 -18.14 -2.63
N LEU A 80 -14.15 -16.98 -2.27
CA LEU A 80 -15.54 -16.87 -1.81
C LEU A 80 -16.56 -17.10 -2.93
N PHE A 81 -16.31 -16.56 -4.13
CA PHE A 81 -17.28 -16.60 -5.23
C PHE A 81 -17.11 -17.78 -6.18
N ARG A 82 -15.87 -18.25 -6.42
CA ARG A 82 -15.60 -19.29 -7.42
C ARG A 82 -15.39 -20.68 -6.82
N ALA A 83 -15.26 -20.81 -5.49
CA ALA A 83 -15.04 -22.08 -4.80
C ALA A 83 -14.00 -22.99 -5.49
N LEU A 84 -13.00 -22.37 -6.12
CA LEU A 84 -11.92 -23.07 -6.79
C LEU A 84 -11.16 -23.91 -5.76
N PRO A 85 -10.59 -25.07 -6.12
CA PRO A 85 -9.72 -25.85 -5.25
C PRO A 85 -8.42 -25.08 -5.03
N ILE A 86 -8.48 -24.04 -4.22
CA ILE A 86 -7.35 -23.23 -3.84
C ILE A 86 -6.47 -24.10 -2.96
N SER A 87 -5.29 -24.41 -3.48
CA SER A 87 -4.25 -25.06 -2.68
C SER A 87 -4.00 -24.20 -1.45
N VAL A 88 -4.13 -24.79 -0.27
CA VAL A 88 -3.99 -24.10 1.02
C VAL A 88 -2.65 -23.35 1.10
N PHE A 89 -1.61 -23.88 0.45
CA PHE A 89 -0.29 -23.24 0.33
C PHE A 89 -0.34 -21.87 -0.36
N PHE A 90 -1.19 -21.71 -1.38
CA PHE A 90 -1.32 -20.44 -2.12
C PHE A 90 -2.01 -19.37 -1.27
N LEU A 91 -3.05 -19.76 -0.53
CA LEU A 91 -3.75 -18.88 0.40
C LEU A 91 -2.84 -18.43 1.55
N VAL A 92 -2.12 -19.37 2.15
CA VAL A 92 -1.18 -19.09 3.24
C VAL A 92 -0.05 -18.18 2.75
N GLY A 93 0.51 -18.44 1.56
CA GLY A 93 1.54 -17.60 0.97
C GLY A 93 1.06 -16.16 0.72
N SER A 94 -0.15 -16.00 0.15
CA SER A 94 -0.75 -14.68 -0.09
C SER A 94 -0.98 -13.90 1.21
N LEU A 95 -1.52 -14.55 2.25
CA LEU A 95 -1.70 -13.95 3.58
C LEU A 95 -0.37 -13.56 4.22
N LEU A 96 0.64 -14.44 4.16
CA LEU A 96 1.95 -14.20 4.75
C LEU A 96 2.65 -12.99 4.12
N ILE A 97 2.60 -12.86 2.79
CA ILE A 97 3.15 -11.72 2.05
C ILE A 97 2.43 -10.43 2.48
N THR A 98 1.11 -10.48 2.55
CA THR A 98 0.29 -9.35 2.98
C THR A 98 0.64 -8.91 4.39
N ILE A 99 0.74 -9.84 5.33
CA ILE A 99 1.11 -9.58 6.73
C ILE A 99 2.53 -8.98 6.80
N SER A 100 3.46 -9.47 6.00
CA SER A 100 4.85 -8.96 5.96
C SER A 100 4.89 -7.49 5.57
N PHE A 101 4.12 -7.11 4.56
CA PHE A 101 4.04 -5.72 4.13
C PHE A 101 3.33 -4.82 5.14
N VAL A 102 2.29 -5.32 5.82
CA VAL A 102 1.64 -4.60 6.94
C VAL A 102 2.61 -4.36 8.08
N LEU A 103 3.45 -5.34 8.38
CA LEU A 103 4.43 -5.24 9.45
C LEU A 103 5.50 -4.18 9.13
N ILE A 104 5.95 -4.11 7.88
CA ILE A 104 6.89 -3.09 7.38
C ILE A 104 6.26 -1.70 7.39
N ALA A 105 4.99 -1.63 7.04
CA ALA A 105 4.18 -0.42 6.98
C ALA A 105 3.88 0.19 8.35
N PHE A 106 3.59 -0.67 9.33
CA PHE A 106 3.44 -0.24 10.70
C PHE A 106 4.81 0.26 11.14
N PRO A 107 4.99 1.55 11.46
CA PRO A 107 6.30 2.15 11.63
C PRO A 107 7.06 1.38 12.70
N ILE A 108 7.93 0.49 12.25
CA ILE A 108 8.87 -0.21 13.10
C ILE A 108 9.78 0.84 13.75
N GLU A 109 9.85 2.09 13.25
CA GLU A 109 10.50 3.19 13.96
C GLU A 109 9.88 3.49 15.33
N LEU A 110 8.55 3.37 15.51
CA LEU A 110 7.93 3.52 16.83
C LEU A 110 8.23 2.33 17.74
N GLY A 111 8.28 1.12 17.18
CA GLY A 111 8.62 -0.11 17.90
C GLY A 111 10.10 -0.14 18.32
N ILE A 112 11.01 0.18 17.41
CA ILE A 112 12.45 0.26 17.64
C ILE A 112 12.76 1.43 18.57
N ARG A 113 12.19 2.64 18.41
CA ARG A 113 12.41 3.73 19.40
C ARG A 113 11.96 3.34 20.79
N LYS A 114 10.81 2.66 20.94
CA LYS A 114 10.35 2.15 22.25
C LYS A 114 11.27 1.06 22.80
N MET A 115 11.75 0.13 21.97
CA MET A 115 12.68 -0.92 22.40
C MET A 115 14.07 -0.37 22.74
N PHE A 116 14.60 0.59 21.97
CA PHE A 116 15.91 1.23 22.22
C PHE A 116 15.86 2.16 23.44
N CYS A 117 14.79 2.95 23.63
CA CYS A 117 14.61 3.73 24.86
C CYS A 117 14.48 2.82 26.10
N SER A 118 13.79 1.69 25.99
CA SER A 118 13.67 0.72 27.09
C SER A 118 15.00 0.02 27.38
N ALA A 119 15.80 -0.27 26.36
CA ALA A 119 17.15 -0.83 26.52
C ALA A 119 18.13 0.15 27.19
N THR A 120 18.08 1.44 26.86
CA THR A 120 18.89 2.48 27.53
C THR A 120 18.45 2.70 28.98
N ALA A 121 17.15 2.57 29.29
CA ALA A 121 16.64 2.66 30.67
C ALA A 121 17.10 1.48 31.54
N ASN A 122 17.18 0.26 30.98
CA ASN A 122 17.73 -0.89 31.69
C ASN A 122 19.26 -0.80 31.90
N ASN A 123 20.01 -0.22 30.96
CA ASN A 123 21.45 -0.03 31.13
C ASN A 123 21.82 1.03 32.19
N LYS A 124 20.97 2.04 32.43
CA LYS A 124 21.20 3.01 33.52
C LYS A 124 20.93 2.44 34.91
N THR A 125 20.12 1.39 35.03
CA THR A 125 19.81 0.76 36.32
C THR A 125 20.91 -0.23 36.73
N SER A 126 21.62 -0.84 35.78
CA SER A 126 22.71 -1.78 36.07
C SER A 126 24.11 -1.13 36.16
N ALA A 127 24.25 0.15 35.78
CA ALA A 127 25.50 0.91 35.90
C ALA A 127 25.54 1.83 37.14
N ALA A 128 24.51 1.80 37.99
CA ALA A 128 24.45 2.60 39.21
C ALA A 128 25.15 1.94 40.42
N GLU A 129 25.72 0.74 40.26
CA GLU A 129 26.40 -0.01 41.34
C GLU A 129 27.93 -0.04 41.20
N SER A 130 28.50 0.60 40.18
CA SER A 130 29.95 0.72 40.07
C SER A 130 30.34 2.07 39.52
N ILE A 131 31.32 2.68 40.17
CA ILE A 131 32.05 3.89 39.77
C ILE A 131 31.45 5.17 40.40
N GLU A 132 31.65 5.23 41.71
CA GLU A 132 31.72 6.42 42.56
C GLU A 132 33.06 7.18 42.38
N GLU A 133 33.82 6.95 41.30
CA GLU A 133 35.15 7.53 41.10
C GLU A 133 35.30 8.13 39.70
N GLU A 134 35.99 9.27 39.60
CA GLU A 134 36.30 10.03 38.38
C GLU A 134 35.17 10.87 37.74
N SER A 135 34.85 11.92 38.49
CA SER A 135 34.72 13.27 37.95
C SER A 135 35.59 13.56 36.71
N SER A 136 35.06 14.42 35.84
CA SER A 136 35.82 15.32 34.95
C SER A 136 36.26 14.76 33.59
N SER A 137 35.35 14.81 32.62
CA SER A 137 35.59 15.31 31.24
C SER A 137 34.26 15.30 30.51
N GLU A 138 33.54 16.43 30.55
CA GLU A 138 33.32 17.27 29.36
C GLU A 138 32.37 16.61 28.35
N LYS A 139 31.08 16.94 28.39
CA LYS A 139 30.50 18.12 27.72
C LYS A 139 30.83 18.12 26.22
N GLU A 140 29.94 17.58 25.40
CA GLU A 140 29.63 18.13 24.08
C GLU A 140 28.36 17.43 23.56
N CYS A 141 27.54 18.15 22.80
CA CYS A 141 26.28 17.71 22.17
C CYS A 141 25.01 17.82 23.02
N GLU A 142 24.88 18.89 23.80
CA GLU A 142 23.58 19.56 23.93
C GLU A 142 23.80 21.08 23.76
N GLU A 143 22.88 21.72 23.07
CA GLU A 143 22.77 23.15 22.75
C GLU A 143 23.36 23.64 21.41
N THR A 144 22.48 23.79 20.42
CA THR A 144 22.23 25.12 19.84
C THR A 144 20.82 25.17 19.22
N PRO A 145 19.91 26.00 19.77
CA PRO A 145 18.77 26.52 19.05
C PRO A 145 19.20 27.79 18.29
N PHE A 146 18.76 28.02 17.06
CA PHE A 146 18.75 29.39 16.54
C PHE A 146 17.62 29.62 15.53
N HIS A 147 16.65 30.43 15.96
CA HIS A 147 15.73 31.19 15.13
C HIS A 147 16.48 32.32 14.40
N HIS A 148 16.27 32.49 13.09
CA HIS A 148 15.66 33.69 12.50
C HIS A 148 15.37 33.51 11.02
#